data_AF-A0A966R2M3-F1
#
_entry.id   AF-A0A966R2M3-F1
#
_cell.length_a   1.000
_cell.length_b   1.000
_cell.length_c   1.000
_cell.angle_alpha   90.00
_cell.angle_beta   90.00
_cell.angle_gamma   90.00
#
_symmetry.space_group_name_H-M   'P 1'
#
loop_
_entity.id
_entity.type
_entity.pdbx_description
1 polymer ?
#
loop_
_entity_poly.entity_id
_entity_poly.type
_entity_poly.pdbx_seq_one_letter_code
_entity_poly.pdbx_strand_id
1 'polypeptide(L)' 'MKARLIFDLTDSDDIKAHLRCLKSVDMALALWDINSRINRIWDESEDAKMIDSDLVFKALEEIMEKYSLNLNELID' A
#
# COMPACT_ATOMS: atom_id res chain seq x y z
N MET A 1 14.51 8.09 22.48
CA MET A 1 14.53 6.67 22.92
C MET A 1 15.21 5.82 21.86
N LYS A 2 15.79 4.67 22.23
CA LYS A 2 16.36 3.69 21.29
C LYS A 2 15.69 2.35 21.52
N ALA A 3 15.32 1.66 20.45
CA ALA A 3 14.73 0.33 20.46
C ALA A 3 15.41 -0.55 19.40
N ARG A 4 15.32 -1.87 19.56
CA ARG A 4 15.77 -2.87 18.58
C ARG A 4 14.64 -3.86 18.37
N LEU A 5 14.33 -4.14 17.11
CA LEU A 5 13.46 -5.26 16.71
C LEU A 5 14.36 -6.45 16.34
N ILE A 6 13.93 -7.65 16.72
CA ILE A 6 14.62 -8.92 16.43
C ILE A 6 13.59 -9.82 15.76
N PHE A 7 13.99 -10.44 14.65
CA PHE A 7 13.16 -11.36 13.87
C PHE A 7 13.91 -12.67 13.66
N ASP A 8 13.24 -13.81 13.81
CA ASP A 8 13.72 -15.13 13.46
C ASP A 8 13.44 -15.42 11.98
N LEU A 9 14.46 -15.27 11.13
CA LEU A 9 14.32 -15.51 9.69
C LEU A 9 14.26 -17.01 9.30
N THR A 10 14.17 -17.91 10.28
CA THR A 10 13.82 -19.32 10.04
C THR A 10 12.34 -19.61 10.29
N ASP A 11 11.65 -18.69 10.96
CA ASP A 11 10.20 -18.73 11.16
C ASP A 11 9.48 -17.95 10.05
N SER A 12 8.47 -18.59 9.45
CA SER A 12 7.76 -18.03 8.31
C SER A 12 7.00 -16.73 8.65
N ASP A 13 6.44 -16.64 9.86
CA ASP A 13 5.68 -15.47 10.27
C ASP A 13 6.60 -14.28 10.58
N ASP A 14 7.76 -14.55 11.18
CA ASP A 14 8.76 -13.51 11.47
C ASP A 14 9.47 -12.99 10.22
N ILE A 15 9.66 -13.83 9.18
CA ILE A 15 10.11 -13.36 7.86
C ILE A 15 9.14 -12.32 7.29
N LYS A 16 7.83 -12.59 7.36
CA LYS A 16 6.79 -11.65 6.90
C LYS A 16 6.75 -10.40 7.76
N ALA A 17 6.85 -10.54 9.09
CA ALA A 17 6.90 -9.40 10.00
C ALA A 17 8.10 -8.49 9.70
N HIS A 18 9.27 -9.08 9.44
CA HIS A 18 10.46 -8.36 9.01
C HIS A 18 10.25 -7.62 7.68
N LEU A 19 9.68 -8.29 6.67
CA LEU A 19 9.38 -7.67 5.37
C LEU A 19 8.42 -6.47 5.51
N ARG A 20 7.32 -6.63 6.26
CA ARG A 20 6.38 -5.54 6.57
C ARG A 20 7.07 -4.39 7.30
N CYS A 21 8.01 -4.69 8.20
CA CYS A 21 8.80 -3.66 8.89
C CYS A 21 9.66 -2.86 7.91
N LEU A 22 10.36 -3.54 6.99
CA LEU A 22 11.17 -2.88 5.95
C LEU A 22 10.31 -2.03 5.01
N LYS A 23 9.12 -2.50 4.68
CA LYS A 23 8.15 -1.81 3.80
C LYS A 23 7.25 -0.81 4.52
N SER A 24 7.43 -0.58 5.81
CA SER A 24 6.53 0.24 6.63
C SER A 24 6.37 1.67 6.11
N VAL A 25 7.47 2.31 5.70
CA VAL A 25 7.45 3.67 5.14
C VAL A 25 6.79 3.67 3.77
N ASP A 26 7.15 2.73 2.89
CA ASP A 26 6.57 2.59 1.56
C ASP A 26 5.05 2.38 1.63
N MET A 27 4.58 1.53 2.55
CA MET A 27 3.15 1.30 2.80
C MET A 27 2.45 2.57 3.30
N ALA A 28 3.07 3.33 4.21
CA ALA A 28 2.48 4.57 4.72
C ALA A 28 2.34 5.63 3.60
N LEU A 29 3.34 5.76 2.73
CA LEU A 29 3.31 6.66 1.59
C LEU A 29 2.29 6.19 0.54
N ALA A 30 2.20 4.88 0.28
CA ALA A 30 1.19 4.32 -0.61
C ALA A 30 -0.22 4.63 -0.12
N LEU A 31 -0.52 4.43 1.17
CA LEU A 31 -1.83 4.76 1.74
C LEU A 31 -2.15 6.27 1.60
N TRP A 32 -1.16 7.13 1.81
CA TRP A 32 -1.32 8.58 1.63
C TRP A 32 -1.60 8.96 0.17
N ASP A 33 -0.89 8.35 -0.79
CA ASP A 33 -1.11 8.56 -2.22
C ASP A 33 -2.47 8.02 -2.67
N ILE A 34 -2.88 6.85 -2.17
CA ILE A 34 -4.20 6.25 -2.45
C ILE A 34 -5.30 7.21 -2.02
N ASN A 35 -5.23 7.71 -0.78
CA ASN A 35 -6.20 8.69 -0.27
C ASN A 35 -6.26 9.94 -1.17
N SER A 36 -5.10 10.47 -1.56
CA SER A 36 -5.03 11.66 -2.41
C SER A 36 -5.60 11.41 -3.81
N ARG A 37 -5.31 10.24 -4.40
CA ARG A 37 -5.74 9.87 -5.74
C ARG A 37 -7.23 9.55 -5.82
N ILE A 38 -7.78 8.87 -4.81
CA ILE A 38 -9.23 8.60 -4.70
C ILE A 38 -10.01 9.91 -4.55
N ASN A 39 -9.56 10.83 -3.70
CA ASN A 39 -10.22 12.14 -3.55
C ASN A 39 -10.25 12.90 -4.88
N ARG A 40 -9.15 12.87 -5.64
CA ARG A 40 -9.12 13.51 -6.96
C ARG A 40 -10.08 12.86 -7.96
N ILE A 41 -10.11 11.52 -8.02
CA ILE A 41 -11.06 10.79 -8.88
C ILE A 41 -12.51 11.13 -8.51
N TRP A 42 -12.80 11.26 -7.22
CA TRP A 42 -14.12 11.66 -6.73
C TRP A 42 -14.49 13.09 -7.18
N ASP A 43 -13.58 14.05 -6.99
CA ASP A 43 -13.79 15.45 -7.38
C ASP A 43 -13.94 15.63 -8.90
N GLU A 44 -13.26 14.81 -9.70
CA GLU A 44 -13.31 14.82 -11.17
C GLU A 44 -14.53 14.05 -11.74
N SER A 45 -15.30 13.33 -10.91
CA SER A 45 -16.46 12.57 -11.37
C SER A 45 -17.64 13.50 -11.69
N GLU A 46 -17.88 13.74 -12.99
CA GLU A 46 -18.89 14.69 -13.51
C GLU A 46 -20.31 14.42 -12.98
N ASP A 47 -20.66 13.16 -12.70
CA ASP A 47 -22.01 12.74 -12.32
C ASP A 47 -22.23 12.54 -10.81
N ALA A 48 -21.25 12.88 -9.96
CA ALA A 48 -21.31 12.81 -8.49
C ALA A 48 -21.77 11.46 -7.87
N LYS A 49 -21.88 10.38 -8.66
CA LYS A 49 -22.51 9.10 -8.24
C LYS A 49 -21.90 7.83 -8.81
N MET A 50 -21.07 7.91 -9.84
CA MET A 50 -20.43 6.74 -10.45
C MET A 50 -18.93 7.00 -10.57
N ILE A 51 -18.18 6.41 -9.64
CA ILE A 51 -16.73 6.31 -9.78
C ILE A 51 -16.46 5.15 -10.74
N ASP A 52 -15.68 5.41 -11.79
CA ASP A 52 -15.16 4.38 -12.66
C ASP A 52 -14.22 3.46 -11.85
N SER A 53 -14.65 2.22 -11.64
CA SER A 53 -13.86 1.22 -10.91
C SER A 53 -12.52 0.94 -11.58
N ASP A 54 -12.47 0.95 -12.91
CA ASP A 54 -11.25 0.65 -13.66
C ASP A 54 -10.21 1.76 -13.46
N LEU A 55 -10.67 3.02 -13.38
CA LEU A 55 -9.82 4.16 -13.05
C LEU A 55 -9.24 4.04 -11.63
N VAL A 56 -10.04 3.58 -10.67
CA VAL A 56 -9.58 3.33 -9.29
C VAL A 56 -8.57 2.20 -9.25
N PHE A 57 -8.86 1.04 -9.85
CA PHE A 57 -7.95 -0.10 -9.85
C PHE A 57 -6.62 0.23 -10.53
N LYS A 58 -6.66 0.91 -11.68
CA LYS A 58 -5.44 1.36 -12.36
C LYS A 58 -4.62 2.32 -11.49
N ALA A 59 -5.28 3.25 -10.81
CA ALA A 59 -4.61 4.16 -9.89
C ALA A 59 -3.96 3.41 -8.71
N LEU A 60 -4.63 2.38 -8.18
CA LEU A 60 -4.06 1.52 -7.15
C LEU A 60 -2.83 0.78 -7.67
N GLU A 61 -2.91 0.13 -8.84
CA GLU A 61 -1.79 -0.60 -9.46
C GLU A 61 -0.57 0.32 -9.67
N GLU A 62 -0.77 1.51 -10.22
CA GLU A 62 0.30 2.51 -10.40
C GLU A 62 0.98 2.87 -9.07
N ILE A 63 0.19 3.01 -7.99
CA ILE A 63 0.72 3.34 -6.66
C ILE A 63 1.48 2.14 -6.06
N MET A 64 0.95 0.93 -6.19
CA MET A 64 1.59 -0.28 -5.69
C MET A 64 2.93 -0.53 -6.39
N GLU A 65 2.99 -0.33 -7.71
CA GLU A 65 4.23 -0.40 -8.48
C GLU A 65 5.23 0.69 -8.05
N LYS A 66 4.76 1.95 -7.93
CA LYS A 66 5.58 3.09 -7.49
C LYS A 66 6.30 2.84 -6.16
N TYR A 67 5.62 2.20 -5.20
CA TYR A 67 6.19 1.88 -3.89
C TYR A 67 6.76 0.47 -3.80
N SER A 68 6.81 -0.27 -4.91
CA SER A 68 7.29 -1.66 -4.98
C SER A 68 6.66 -2.52 -3.88
N LEU A 69 5.32 -2.47 -3.81
CA LEU A 69 4.51 -3.21 -2.85
C LEU A 69 3.85 -4.39 -3.55
N ASN A 70 4.09 -5.59 -3.02
CA ASN A 70 3.42 -6.82 -3.43
C ASN A 70 2.57 -7.34 -2.26
N LEU A 71 1.24 -7.31 -2.39
CA LEU A 71 0.35 -7.73 -1.31
C LEU A 71 0.46 -9.22 -1.01
N ASN A 72 0.76 -10.05 -2.02
CA ASN A 72 0.93 -11.50 -1.81
C ASN A 72 2.17 -11.77 -0.96
N GLU A 73 3.25 -11.01 -1.13
CA GLU A 73 4.44 -11.14 -0.29
C GLU A 73 4.23 -10.57 1.13
N LEU A 74 3.36 -9.55 1.23
CA LEU A 74 3.09 -8.88 2.50
C LEU A 74 2.05 -9.60 3.34
N ILE A 75 1.05 -10.27 2.76
CA ILE A 75 -0.10 -10.82 3.48
C ILE A 75 -0.11 -12.36 3.43
N ASP A 76 -0.02 -12.93 2.24
CA ASP A 76 -0.13 -14.38 2.00
C ASP A 76 1.14 -15.14 2.40
#